data_AF-A0A952BXU9-F1
#
_entry.id   AF-A0A952BXU9-F1
#
_cell.length_a   1.000
_cell.length_b   1.000
_cell.length_c   1.000
_cell.angle_alpha   90.00
_cell.angle_beta   90.00
_cell.angle_gamma   90.00
#
_symmetry.space_group_name_H-M   'P 1'
#
loop_
_entity.id
_entity.type
_entity.pdbx_description
1 polymer ?
#
loop_
_entity_poly.entity_id
_entity_poly.type
_entity_poly.pdbx_seq_one_letter_code
_entity_poly.pdbx_strand_id
1 'polypeptide(L)'
;MNVFNQFSFPLMAAGVLALVYVVLRRRLAFRWVISVEIVIVVVLVGTFFALRPGEGDVDSAEALDDLLGSGQPVMVEFFSNFCTVCLVFRPRVDEIDSEFGDDYNIVRVNIHSEAGQRIREAFEFSFTPEFILFDGAGIEVWRDHTPPSDAQLTALLAG
;
A
#
# COMPACT_ATOMS: atom_id res chain seq x y z
N MET A 1 -7.51 -12.83 4.19
CA MET A 1 -7.05 -11.43 4.38
C MET A 1 -7.99 -10.70 5.32
N ASN A 2 -7.47 -9.82 6.17
CA ASN A 2 -8.30 -8.97 7.02
C ASN A 2 -8.98 -7.86 6.19
N VAL A 3 -10.32 -7.94 6.05
CA VAL A 3 -11.14 -6.97 5.30
C VAL A 3 -10.96 -5.55 5.82
N PHE A 4 -10.83 -5.37 7.15
CA PHE A 4 -10.63 -4.06 7.76
C PHE A 4 -9.33 -3.40 7.34
N ASN A 5 -8.30 -4.22 7.10
CA ASN A 5 -6.98 -3.71 6.76
C ASN A 5 -6.91 -3.23 5.30
N GLN A 6 -7.30 -4.11 4.37
CA GLN A 6 -7.25 -3.81 2.93
C GLN A 6 -8.28 -2.76 2.50
N PHE A 7 -9.38 -2.58 3.22
CA PHE A 7 -10.40 -1.55 2.97
C PHE A 7 -10.44 -0.46 4.05
N SER A 8 -9.30 -0.18 4.69
CA SER A 8 -9.22 0.79 5.79
C SER A 8 -9.66 2.20 5.37
N PHE A 9 -9.37 2.65 4.15
CA PHE A 9 -9.77 3.97 3.66
C PHE A 9 -11.29 4.17 3.61
N PRO A 10 -12.08 3.36 2.86
CA PRO A 10 -13.53 3.55 2.80
C PRO A 10 -14.21 3.35 4.15
N LEU A 11 -13.70 2.45 5.00
CA LEU A 11 -14.24 2.23 6.34
C LEU A 11 -14.02 3.43 7.27
N MET A 12 -12.80 3.99 7.28
CA MET A 12 -12.51 5.20 8.06
C MET A 12 -13.25 6.41 7.52
N ALA A 13 -13.33 6.58 6.19
CA ALA A 13 -14.11 7.63 5.55
C ALA A 13 -15.59 7.58 5.98
N ALA A 14 -16.22 6.40 5.93
CA ALA A 14 -17.60 6.21 6.39
C ALA A 14 -17.77 6.55 7.88
N GLY A 15 -16.81 6.14 8.72
CA GLY A 15 -16.81 6.47 10.15
C GLY A 15 -16.73 7.97 10.42
N VAL A 16 -15.85 8.69 9.69
CA VAL A 16 -15.72 10.15 9.78
C VAL A 16 -16.99 10.84 9.33
N LEU A 17 -17.56 10.48 8.18
CA LEU A 17 -18.82 11.04 7.68
C LEU A 17 -19.96 10.83 8.68
N ALA A 18 -20.10 9.62 9.23
CA ALA A 18 -21.12 9.33 10.24
C ALA A 18 -20.94 10.17 11.52
N LEU A 19 -19.70 10.30 12.01
CA LEU A 19 -19.39 11.10 13.19
C LEU A 19 -19.69 12.58 12.95
N VAL A 20 -19.24 13.13 11.83
CA VAL A 20 -19.47 14.53 11.44
C VAL A 20 -20.96 14.81 11.33
N TYR A 21 -21.72 13.96 10.63
CA TYR A 21 -23.16 14.07 10.52
C TYR A 21 -23.84 14.10 11.91
N VAL A 22 -23.53 13.14 12.78
CA VAL A 22 -24.14 13.06 14.13
C VAL A 22 -23.82 14.29 14.97
N VAL A 23 -22.59 14.80 14.90
CA VAL A 23 -22.16 15.99 15.65
C VAL A 23 -22.81 17.26 15.11
N LEU A 24 -22.80 17.47 13.79
CA LEU A 24 -23.31 18.68 13.17
C LEU A 24 -24.84 18.76 13.20
N ARG A 25 -25.55 17.63 13.07
CA ARG A 25 -27.02 17.58 13.15
C ARG A 25 -27.55 18.05 14.51
N ARG A 26 -26.75 18.00 15.58
CA ARG A 26 -27.12 18.52 16.90
C ARG A 26 -27.13 20.06 16.96
N ARG A 27 -26.50 20.75 16.00
CA ARG A 27 -26.27 22.20 16.07
C ARG A 27 -26.72 22.98 14.84
N LEU A 28 -26.73 22.36 13.67
CA LEU A 28 -27.01 23.01 12.39
C LEU A 28 -28.30 22.48 11.76
N ALA A 29 -28.94 23.32 10.94
CA ALA A 29 -30.08 22.87 10.14
C ALA A 29 -29.63 21.80 9.13
N PHE A 30 -30.53 20.85 8.84
CA PHE A 30 -30.26 19.70 7.97
C PHE A 30 -29.61 20.06 6.62
N ARG A 31 -30.01 21.18 6.00
CA ARG A 31 -29.43 21.66 4.74
C ARG A 31 -27.92 21.95 4.84
N TRP A 32 -27.48 22.54 5.95
CA TRP A 32 -26.07 22.88 6.17
C TRP A 32 -25.25 21.63 6.45
N VAL A 33 -25.81 20.68 7.19
CA VAL A 33 -25.18 19.38 7.42
C VAL A 33 -24.94 18.67 6.08
N ILE A 34 -25.96 18.62 5.20
CA ILE A 34 -25.80 18.02 3.86
C ILE A 34 -24.72 18.74 3.06
N SER A 35 -24.70 20.08 3.04
CA SER A 35 -23.66 20.82 2.31
C SER A 35 -22.25 20.46 2.79
N VAL A 36 -22.05 20.35 4.10
CA VAL A 36 -20.75 19.97 4.67
C VAL A 36 -20.39 18.53 4.32
N GLU A 37 -21.32 17.57 4.45
CA GLU A 37 -21.09 16.17 4.08
C GLU A 37 -20.70 16.04 2.60
N ILE A 38 -21.40 16.74 1.69
CA ILE A 38 -21.06 16.74 0.26
C ILE A 38 -19.64 17.24 0.04
N VAL A 39 -19.24 18.34 0.70
CA VAL A 39 -17.88 18.88 0.58
C VAL A 39 -16.86 17.87 1.09
N ILE A 40 -17.10 17.22 2.23
CA ILE A 40 -16.19 16.20 2.78
C ILE A 40 -16.08 15.02 1.82
N VAL A 41 -17.19 14.52 1.27
CA VAL A 41 -17.18 13.41 0.29
C VAL A 41 -16.38 13.79 -0.96
N VAL A 42 -16.58 15.00 -1.51
CA VAL A 42 -15.84 15.47 -2.69
C VAL A 42 -14.34 15.53 -2.39
N VAL A 43 -13.95 16.06 -1.23
CA VAL A 43 -12.54 16.12 -0.82
C VAL A 43 -11.97 14.71 -0.64
N LEU A 44 -12.65 13.82 0.08
CA LEU A 44 -12.20 12.45 0.30
C LEU A 44 -12.04 11.67 -1.01
N VAL A 45 -13.00 11.79 -1.93
CA VAL A 45 -12.95 11.14 -3.24
C VAL A 45 -11.81 11.72 -4.09
N GLY A 46 -11.66 13.05 -4.12
CA GLY A 46 -10.58 13.71 -4.84
C GLY A 46 -9.21 13.27 -4.34
N THR A 47 -9.01 13.30 -3.02
CA THR A 47 -7.76 12.85 -2.38
C THR A 47 -7.50 11.37 -2.63
N PHE A 48 -8.52 10.51 -2.56
CA PHE A 48 -8.39 9.08 -2.85
C PHE A 48 -7.86 8.83 -4.26
N PHE A 49 -8.47 9.45 -5.27
CA PHE A 49 -8.03 9.28 -6.66
C PHE A 49 -6.66 9.89 -6.93
N ALA A 50 -6.30 10.97 -6.23
CA ALA A 50 -5.00 11.60 -6.36
C ALA A 50 -3.85 10.77 -5.73
N LEU A 51 -4.11 10.12 -4.59
CA LEU A 51 -3.06 9.46 -3.80
C LEU A 51 -2.98 7.94 -4.01
N ARG A 52 -4.02 7.29 -4.55
CA ARG A 52 -4.02 5.83 -4.73
C ARG A 52 -2.77 5.35 -5.50
N PRO A 53 -2.12 4.24 -5.08
CA PRO A 53 -0.86 3.82 -5.70
C PRO A 53 -1.02 3.47 -7.17
N GLY A 54 -2.15 2.86 -7.55
CA GLY A 54 -2.48 2.55 -8.94
C GLY A 54 -2.43 1.06 -9.24
N GLU A 55 -1.94 0.71 -10.43
CA GLU A 55 -1.68 -0.66 -10.83
C GLU A 55 -0.36 -1.16 -10.21
N GLY A 56 -0.20 -2.48 -10.11
CA GLY A 56 1.08 -3.05 -9.69
C GLY A 56 2.07 -3.06 -10.85
N ASP A 57 3.33 -3.33 -10.54
CA ASP A 57 4.42 -3.39 -11.52
C ASP A 57 4.50 -4.76 -12.23
N VAL A 58 3.76 -5.78 -11.75
CA VAL A 58 3.73 -7.14 -12.31
C VAL A 58 2.32 -7.62 -12.64
N ASP A 59 2.20 -8.25 -13.82
CA ASP A 59 0.94 -8.77 -14.37
C ASP A 59 0.78 -10.29 -14.24
N SER A 60 1.81 -11.01 -13.76
CA SER A 60 1.74 -12.46 -13.51
C SER A 60 2.68 -12.89 -12.36
N ALA A 61 2.49 -14.11 -11.85
CA ALA A 61 3.36 -14.65 -10.80
C ALA A 61 4.74 -15.01 -11.37
N GLU A 62 4.78 -15.50 -12.61
CA GLU A 62 6.01 -15.84 -13.32
C GLU A 62 6.88 -14.62 -13.56
N ALA A 63 6.28 -13.46 -13.85
CA ALA A 63 7.02 -12.20 -14.00
C ALA A 63 7.70 -11.77 -12.70
N LEU A 64 7.09 -12.05 -11.54
CA LEU A 64 7.73 -11.81 -10.25
C LEU A 64 8.88 -12.81 -10.03
N ASP A 65 8.65 -14.09 -10.30
CA ASP A 65 9.70 -15.13 -10.16
C ASP A 65 10.93 -14.81 -11.04
N ASP A 66 10.72 -14.32 -12.26
CA ASP A 66 11.80 -13.90 -13.16
C ASP A 66 12.60 -12.72 -12.58
N LEU A 67 11.94 -11.76 -11.92
CA LEU A 67 12.61 -10.64 -11.24
C LEU A 67 13.41 -11.12 -10.03
N LEU A 68 12.84 -12.03 -9.23
CA LEU A 68 13.54 -12.64 -8.10
C LEU A 68 14.77 -13.46 -8.55
N GLY A 69 14.73 -14.02 -9.76
CA GLY A 69 15.84 -14.75 -10.38
C GLY A 69 16.86 -13.88 -11.13
N SER A 70 16.71 -12.54 -11.11
CA SER A 70 17.54 -11.62 -11.92
C SER A 70 18.99 -11.45 -11.43
N GLY A 71 19.30 -11.94 -10.22
CA GLY A 71 20.62 -11.76 -9.60
C GLY A 71 20.76 -10.48 -8.77
N GLN A 72 19.75 -9.61 -8.77
CA GLN A 72 19.71 -8.38 -7.98
C GLN A 72 18.76 -8.53 -6.79
N PRO A 73 19.03 -7.88 -5.65
CA PRO A 73 18.07 -7.79 -4.55
C PRO A 73 16.74 -7.16 -4.99
N VAL A 74 15.63 -7.74 -4.56
CA VAL A 74 14.28 -7.29 -4.90
C VAL A 74 13.45 -7.14 -3.63
N MET A 75 12.90 -5.95 -3.40
CA MET A 75 11.84 -5.74 -2.41
C MET A 75 10.48 -5.78 -3.08
N VAL A 76 9.60 -6.63 -2.56
CA VAL A 76 8.22 -6.71 -2.99
C VAL A 76 7.33 -5.97 -1.99
N GLU A 77 6.63 -4.92 -2.43
CA GLU A 77 5.57 -4.25 -1.67
C GLU A 77 4.21 -4.81 -2.08
N PHE A 78 3.51 -5.48 -1.18
CA PHE A 78 2.12 -5.87 -1.38
C PHE A 78 1.19 -4.80 -0.85
N PHE A 79 0.46 -4.13 -1.74
CA PHE A 79 -0.40 -3.02 -1.39
C PHE A 79 -1.86 -3.24 -1.81
N SER A 80 -2.76 -2.45 -1.23
CA SER A 80 -4.13 -2.27 -1.72
C SER A 80 -4.39 -0.80 -2.02
N ASN A 81 -5.09 -0.54 -3.12
CA ASN A 81 -5.56 0.81 -3.45
C ASN A 81 -6.51 1.41 -2.40
N PHE A 82 -7.12 0.60 -1.53
CA PHE A 82 -8.08 1.03 -0.51
C PHE A 82 -7.48 1.02 0.91
N CYS A 83 -6.18 0.80 1.03
CA CYS A 83 -5.46 0.75 2.28
C CYS A 83 -4.87 2.13 2.60
N THR A 84 -5.27 2.73 3.74
CA THR A 84 -4.82 4.09 4.10
C THR A 84 -3.33 4.13 4.43
N VAL A 85 -2.82 3.12 5.13
CA VAL A 85 -1.40 3.05 5.50
C VAL A 85 -0.51 2.93 4.25
N CYS A 86 -0.97 2.21 3.23
CA CYS A 86 -0.30 2.08 1.94
C CYS A 86 -0.18 3.47 1.25
N LEU A 87 -1.23 4.29 1.30
CA LEU A 87 -1.17 5.68 0.79
C LEU A 87 -0.14 6.54 1.53
N VAL A 88 0.01 6.31 2.84
CA VAL A 88 0.93 7.08 3.69
C VAL A 88 2.38 6.71 3.43
N PHE A 89 2.69 5.43 3.21
CA PHE A 89 4.07 4.98 3.00
C PHE A 89 4.57 5.17 1.57
N ARG A 90 3.69 5.37 0.58
CA ARG A 90 4.08 5.55 -0.82
C ARG A 90 5.22 6.56 -1.04
N PRO A 91 5.20 7.80 -0.50
CA PRO A 91 6.30 8.74 -0.72
C PRO A 91 7.64 8.24 -0.17
N ARG A 92 7.62 7.46 0.91
CA ARG A 92 8.82 6.86 1.50
C ARG A 92 9.34 5.71 0.63
N VAL A 93 8.44 4.90 0.08
CA VAL A 93 8.84 3.83 -0.86
C VAL A 93 9.42 4.43 -2.15
N ASP A 94 8.77 5.48 -2.70
CA ASP A 94 9.25 6.21 -3.87
C ASP A 94 10.63 6.88 -3.61
N GLU A 95 10.88 7.34 -2.38
CA GLU A 95 12.19 7.86 -1.96
C GLU A 95 13.26 6.77 -1.94
N ILE A 96 12.97 5.59 -1.35
CA ILE A 96 13.90 4.45 -1.36
C ILE A 96 14.23 4.05 -2.79
N ASP A 97 13.23 3.96 -3.67
CA ASP A 97 13.42 3.62 -5.08
C ASP A 97 14.39 4.60 -5.77
N SER A 98 14.25 5.90 -5.45
CA SER A 98 15.10 6.95 -6.01
C SER A 98 16.54 6.94 -5.49
N GLU A 99 16.76 6.48 -4.26
CA GLU A 99 18.08 6.47 -3.62
C GLU A 99 18.88 5.19 -3.89
N PHE A 100 18.20 4.04 -4.00
CA PHE A 100 18.83 2.71 -4.08
C PHE A 100 18.60 1.99 -5.42
N GLY A 101 17.81 2.56 -6.34
CA GLY A 101 17.31 1.90 -7.56
C GLY A 101 18.35 1.30 -8.52
N ASP A 102 19.64 1.66 -8.42
CA ASP A 102 20.70 1.10 -9.27
C ASP A 102 21.17 -0.30 -8.80
N ASP A 103 21.12 -0.57 -7.48
CA ASP A 103 21.63 -1.80 -6.86
C ASP A 103 20.50 -2.70 -6.31
N TYR A 104 19.25 -2.25 -6.45
CA TYR A 104 18.10 -2.80 -5.75
C TYR A 104 16.81 -2.46 -6.47
N ASN A 105 15.91 -3.43 -6.64
CA ASN A 105 14.64 -3.24 -7.32
C ASN A 105 13.48 -3.22 -6.32
N ILE A 106 12.54 -2.29 -6.48
CA ILE A 106 11.24 -2.32 -5.80
C ILE A 106 10.17 -2.79 -6.78
N VAL A 107 9.40 -3.80 -6.38
CA VAL A 107 8.29 -4.35 -7.15
C VAL A 107 7.01 -4.21 -6.34
N ARG A 108 6.03 -3.47 -6.85
CA ARG A 108 4.75 -3.25 -6.18
C ARG A 108 3.70 -4.20 -6.72
N VAL A 109 3.07 -4.96 -5.83
CA VAL A 109 2.04 -5.95 -6.17
C VAL A 109 0.70 -5.49 -5.59
N ASN A 110 -0.24 -5.15 -6.48
CA ASN A 110 -1.61 -4.87 -6.07
C ASN A 110 -2.32 -6.20 -5.72
N ILE A 111 -2.65 -6.41 -4.44
CA ILE A 111 -3.28 -7.64 -3.96
C ILE A 111 -4.67 -7.93 -4.55
N HIS A 112 -5.30 -6.93 -5.17
CA HIS A 112 -6.61 -7.08 -5.82
C HIS A 112 -6.50 -7.44 -7.30
N SER A 113 -5.31 -7.33 -7.91
CA SER A 113 -5.06 -7.79 -9.28
C SER A 113 -5.13 -9.32 -9.37
N GLU A 114 -5.30 -9.86 -10.59
CA GLU A 114 -5.31 -11.31 -10.81
C GLU A 114 -3.97 -11.95 -10.39
N ALA A 115 -2.85 -11.33 -10.77
CA ALA A 115 -1.51 -11.75 -10.36
C ALA A 115 -1.32 -11.67 -8.85
N GLY A 116 -1.64 -10.52 -8.25
CA GLY A 116 -1.45 -10.29 -6.83
C GLY A 116 -2.27 -11.25 -5.95
N GLN A 117 -3.44 -11.70 -6.41
CA GLN A 117 -4.22 -12.72 -5.71
C GLN A 117 -3.48 -14.06 -5.64
N ARG A 118 -2.85 -14.50 -6.73
CA ARG A 118 -2.04 -15.74 -6.79
C ARG A 118 -0.76 -15.61 -5.98
N ILE A 119 -0.02 -14.52 -6.18
CA ILE A 119 1.26 -14.26 -5.51
C ILE A 119 1.06 -14.22 -3.99
N ARG A 120 -0.01 -13.55 -3.52
CA ARG A 120 -0.37 -13.50 -2.11
C ARG A 120 -0.57 -14.88 -1.49
N GLU A 121 -1.15 -15.83 -2.23
CA GLU A 121 -1.36 -17.19 -1.73
C GLU A 121 -0.03 -17.92 -1.50
N ALA A 122 1.00 -17.61 -2.29
CA ALA A 122 2.33 -18.18 -2.12
C ALA A 122 3.08 -17.63 -0.89
N PHE A 123 2.92 -16.33 -0.57
CA PHE A 123 3.66 -15.68 0.53
C PHE A 123 2.94 -15.64 1.89
N GLU A 124 1.69 -16.11 1.94
CA GLU A 124 0.89 -16.35 3.16
C GLU A 124 0.73 -15.17 4.14
N PHE A 125 0.81 -13.93 3.68
CA PHE A 125 0.59 -12.76 4.55
C PHE A 125 -0.90 -12.41 4.70
N SER A 126 -1.23 -11.68 5.78
CA SER A 126 -2.62 -11.33 6.15
C SER A 126 -2.92 -9.83 6.20
N PHE A 127 -1.90 -8.98 6.07
CA PHE A 127 -1.97 -7.53 6.19
C PHE A 127 -1.32 -6.83 5.00
N THR A 128 -1.68 -5.57 4.81
CA THR A 128 -1.13 -4.65 3.82
C THR A 128 -0.90 -3.28 4.46
N PRO A 129 0.19 -2.59 4.14
CA PRO A 129 1.25 -3.06 3.27
C PRO A 129 2.04 -4.22 3.92
N GLU A 130 2.56 -5.09 3.07
CA GLU A 130 3.55 -6.11 3.43
C GLU A 130 4.77 -5.85 2.58
N PHE A 131 5.94 -5.82 3.19
CA PHE A 131 7.22 -5.70 2.50
C PHE A 131 8.02 -6.97 2.72
N ILE A 132 8.53 -7.55 1.63
CA ILE A 132 9.42 -8.71 1.67
C ILE A 132 10.65 -8.40 0.84
N LEU A 133 11.85 -8.60 1.40
CA LEU A 133 13.12 -8.43 0.70
C LEU A 133 13.70 -9.80 0.35
N PHE A 134 14.06 -9.95 -0.91
CA PHE A 134 14.82 -11.06 -1.46
C PHE A 134 16.24 -10.60 -1.81
N ASP A 135 17.23 -11.43 -1.49
CA ASP A 135 18.60 -11.23 -1.97
C ASP A 135 18.74 -11.58 -3.46
N GLY A 136 19.93 -11.40 -4.03
CA GLY A 136 20.20 -11.72 -5.44
C GLY A 136 20.11 -13.22 -5.78
N ALA A 137 20.01 -14.12 -4.79
CA ALA A 137 19.75 -15.54 -5.00
C ALA A 137 18.25 -15.87 -4.94
N GLY A 138 17.38 -14.86 -4.75
CA GLY A 138 15.94 -15.02 -4.61
C GLY A 138 15.53 -15.55 -3.24
N ILE A 139 16.40 -15.46 -2.22
CA ILE A 139 16.11 -15.93 -0.87
C ILE A 139 15.54 -14.78 -0.04
N GLU A 140 14.43 -15.03 0.65
CA GLU A 140 13.86 -14.07 1.59
C GLU A 140 14.83 -13.82 2.76
N VAL A 141 15.25 -12.55 2.92
CA VAL A 141 16.18 -12.12 3.97
C VAL A 141 15.53 -11.20 5.00
N TRP A 142 14.40 -10.58 4.66
CA TRP A 142 13.69 -9.67 5.56
C TRP A 142 12.21 -9.51 5.20
N ARG A 143 11.37 -9.25 6.20
CA ARG A 143 9.93 -9.04 6.06
C ARG A 143 9.37 -8.15 7.18
N ASP A 144 8.51 -7.19 6.85
CA ASP A 144 7.79 -6.35 7.82
C ASP A 144 6.55 -5.67 7.18
N HIS A 145 5.71 -5.03 7.99
CA HIS A 145 4.55 -4.22 7.57
C HIS A 145 4.89 -2.73 7.38
N THR A 146 6.15 -2.35 7.59
CA THR A 146 6.65 -0.99 7.40
C THR A 146 7.88 -1.01 6.51
N PRO A 147 8.11 -0.01 5.64
CA PRO A 147 9.29 0.00 4.80
C PRO A 147 10.57 0.07 5.65
N PRO A 148 11.67 -0.57 5.22
CA PRO A 148 12.91 -0.56 5.99
C PRO A 148 13.48 0.87 6.12
N SER A 149 14.18 1.11 7.23
CA SER A 149 15.02 2.32 7.35
C SER A 149 16.26 2.21 6.47
N ASP A 150 16.85 3.34 6.08
CA ASP A 150 18.06 3.34 5.21
C ASP A 150 19.21 2.56 5.84
N ALA A 151 19.34 2.62 7.17
CA ALA A 151 20.34 1.87 7.92
C ALA A 151 20.10 0.35 7.85
N GLN A 152 18.83 -0.09 7.93
CA GLN A 152 18.48 -1.49 7.74
C GLN A 152 18.73 -1.94 6.31
N LEU A 153 18.32 -1.14 5.32
CA LEU A 153 18.51 -1.48 3.92
C LEU A 153 20.00 -1.59 3.57
N THR A 154 20.82 -0.65 4.01
CA THR A 154 22.28 -0.70 3.84
C THR A 154 22.88 -1.96 4.47
N ALA A 155 22.42 -2.34 5.66
CA ALA A 155 22.91 -3.55 6.33
C ALA A 155 22.48 -4.84 5.61
N LEU A 156 21.29 -4.85 5.01
CA LEU A 156 20.75 -5.99 4.27
C LEU A 156 21.42 -6.16 2.90
N LEU A 157 21.78 -5.05 2.23
CA LEU A 157 22.41 -5.07 0.90
C LEU A 157 23.93 -5.27 0.94
N ALA A 158 24.58 -5.09 2.10
CA ALA A 158 26.03 -5.24 2.25
C ALA A 158 26.50 -6.68 2.53
N GLY A 159 25.57 -7.62 2.71
CA GLY A 159 25.83 -9.05 3.00
C GLY A 159 25.76 -9.91 1.76
#